data_AF-A0A6I3LDS0-F1
#
_entry.id   AF-A0A6I3LDS0-F1
#
_cell.length_a   1.000
_cell.length_b   1.000
_cell.length_c   1.000
_cell.angle_alpha   90.00
_cell.angle_beta   90.00
_cell.angle_gamma   90.00
#
_symmetry.space_group_name_H-M   'P 1'
#
loop_
_entity.id
_entity.type
_entity.pdbx_description
1 polymer ?
#
loop_
_entity_poly.entity_id
_entity_poly.type
_entity_poly.pdbx_seq_one_letter_code
_entity_poly.pdbx_strand_id
1 'polypeptide(L)'
;SGGEAQRVKLASELHKRSTGKTFYILDEPTTGLHVDDISRLLVVLQRLVDNGETVLVIEHNLDVIKATDFIIDLGPEGGDKGGT
;
A
#
# COMPACT_ATOMS: atom_id res chain seq x y z
N SER A 1 1.33 18.19 3.05
CA SER A 1 0.16 17.39 3.50
C SER A 1 0.61 15.97 3.88
N GLY A 2 -0.21 15.16 4.55
CA GLY A 2 0.14 13.76 4.89
C GLY A 2 0.60 12.94 3.68
N GLY A 3 -0.08 13.10 2.53
CA GLY A 3 0.31 12.46 1.28
C GLY A 3 1.67 12.90 0.71
N GLU A 4 2.16 14.11 0.98
CA GLU A 4 3.53 14.50 0.61
C GLU A 4 4.59 13.79 1.45
N ALA A 5 4.38 13.72 2.78
CA ALA A 5 5.30 13.03 3.68
C ALA A 5 5.41 11.53 3.32
N GLN A 6 4.28 10.89 2.98
CA GLN A 6 4.25 9.51 2.56
C GLN A 6 4.97 9.28 1.22
N ARG A 7 4.76 10.16 0.23
CA ARG A 7 5.47 10.10 -1.05
C ARG A 7 6.99 10.26 -0.88
N VAL A 8 7.43 11.19 -0.05
CA VAL A 8 8.87 11.39 0.26
C VAL A 8 9.45 10.14 0.92
N LYS A 9 8.73 9.53 1.88
CA LYS A 9 9.15 8.29 2.53
C LYS A 9 9.27 7.15 1.52
N LEU A 10 8.26 6.93 0.68
CA LEU A 10 8.29 5.90 -0.37
C LEU A 10 9.42 6.09 -1.38
N ALA A 11 9.65 7.33 -1.83
CA ALA A 11 10.75 7.65 -2.73
C ALA A 11 12.12 7.34 -2.08
N SER A 12 12.27 7.61 -0.77
CA SER A 12 13.49 7.28 -0.04
C SER A 12 13.73 5.77 0.07
N GLU A 13 12.68 4.96 0.21
CA GLU A 13 12.78 3.49 0.25
C GLU A 13 13.16 2.92 -1.13
N LEU A 14 12.59 3.46 -2.21
CA LEU A 14 12.96 3.07 -3.59
C LEU A 14 14.42 3.35 -3.95
N HIS A 15 15.07 4.30 -3.28
CA HIS A 15 16.48 4.61 -3.50
C HIS A 15 17.43 3.72 -2.71
N LYS A 16 16.93 2.99 -1.71
CA LYS A 16 17.76 2.02 -1.00
C LYS A 16 18.02 0.82 -1.89
N ARG A 17 19.20 0.20 -1.71
CA ARG A 17 19.51 -1.06 -2.37
C ARG A 17 18.52 -2.11 -1.87
N SER A 18 17.74 -2.67 -2.79
CA SER A 18 16.83 -3.77 -2.49
C SER A 18 17.57 -4.94 -1.87
N THR A 19 16.94 -5.55 -0.87
CA THR A 19 17.41 -6.79 -0.25
C THR A 19 16.59 -8.00 -0.70
N GLY A 20 15.44 -7.77 -1.34
CA GLY A 20 14.47 -8.78 -1.78
C GLY A 20 13.83 -9.53 -0.61
N LYS A 21 13.84 -8.94 0.58
CA LYS A 21 13.45 -9.58 1.87
C LYS A 21 12.81 -8.61 2.86
N THR A 22 12.55 -7.39 2.44
CA THR A 22 11.91 -6.33 3.21
C THR A 22 10.40 -6.49 3.12
N PHE A 23 9.72 -6.33 4.24
CA PHE A 23 8.27 -6.38 4.34
C PHE A 23 7.75 -4.97 4.65
N TYR A 24 7.14 -4.32 3.67
CA TYR A 24 6.54 -2.99 3.80
C TYR A 24 5.09 -3.12 4.26
N ILE A 25 4.72 -2.35 5.29
CA ILE A 25 3.34 -2.25 5.76
C ILE A 25 2.89 -0.80 5.58
N LEU A 26 1.78 -0.61 4.88
CA LEU A 26 1.17 0.69 4.64
C LEU A 26 -0.26 0.69 5.15
N ASP A 27 -0.57 1.69 5.97
CA ASP A 27 -1.90 1.93 6.52
C ASP A 27 -2.55 3.09 5.76
N GLU A 28 -3.65 2.80 5.05
CA GLU A 28 -4.42 3.71 4.19
C GLU A 28 -3.56 4.68 3.34
N PRO A 29 -2.66 4.16 2.48
CA PRO A 29 -1.74 4.99 1.72
C PRO A 29 -2.39 5.90 0.68
N THR A 30 -3.68 5.70 0.35
CA THR A 30 -4.41 6.60 -0.56
C THR A 30 -5.11 7.76 0.13
N THR A 31 -5.10 7.82 1.47
CA THR A 31 -5.82 8.85 2.22
C THR A 31 -5.37 10.26 1.83
N GLY A 32 -6.30 11.05 1.28
CA GLY A 32 -6.07 12.41 0.83
C GLY A 32 -5.33 12.54 -0.50
N LEU A 33 -5.16 11.46 -1.27
CA LEU A 33 -4.61 11.50 -2.62
C LEU A 33 -5.71 11.75 -3.67
N HIS A 34 -5.36 12.49 -4.72
CA HIS A 34 -6.17 12.57 -5.93
C HIS A 34 -6.10 11.24 -6.70
N VAL A 35 -7.12 10.91 -7.49
CA VAL A 35 -7.20 9.64 -8.26
C VAL A 35 -5.96 9.40 -9.13
N ASP A 36 -5.46 10.45 -9.79
CA ASP A 36 -4.23 10.35 -10.60
C ASP A 36 -2.97 10.02 -9.78
N ASP A 37 -2.94 10.47 -8.51
CA ASP A 37 -1.82 10.18 -7.61
C ASP A 37 -1.89 8.75 -7.06
N ILE A 38 -3.09 8.14 -6.98
CA ILE A 38 -3.25 6.71 -6.66
C ILE A 38 -2.58 5.85 -7.72
N SER A 39 -2.80 6.16 -9.00
CA SER A 39 -2.16 5.44 -10.10
C SER A 39 -0.63 5.51 -10.02
N ARG A 40 -0.08 6.67 -9.64
CA ARG A 40 1.37 6.85 -9.43
C ARG A 40 1.89 6.08 -8.22
N LEU A 41 1.13 6.08 -7.13
CA LEU A 41 1.44 5.28 -5.94
C LEU A 41 1.50 3.79 -6.28
N LEU A 42 0.51 3.26 -7.03
CA LEU A 42 0.50 1.87 -7.45
C LEU A 42 1.73 1.48 -8.26
N VAL A 43 2.18 2.34 -9.19
CA VAL A 43 3.44 2.12 -9.92
C VAL A 43 4.66 2.03 -8.99
N VAL A 44 4.68 2.85 -7.92
CA VAL A 44 5.75 2.80 -6.92
C VAL A 44 5.71 1.52 -6.10
N LEU A 45 4.53 1.10 -5.63
CA LEU A 45 4.35 -0.14 -4.87
C LEU A 45 4.71 -1.37 -5.72
N GLN A 46 4.31 -1.38 -6.99
CA GLN A 46 4.66 -2.46 -7.92
C GLN A 46 6.17 -2.61 -8.07
N ARG A 47 6.92 -1.51 -8.16
CA ARG A 47 8.40 -1.56 -8.23
C ARG A 47 9.03 -2.18 -6.98
N LEU A 48 8.44 -2.01 -5.80
CA LEU A 48 8.93 -2.68 -4.58
C LEU A 48 8.73 -4.20 -4.71
N VAL A 49 7.55 -4.62 -5.17
CA VAL A 49 7.23 -6.04 -5.41
C VAL A 49 8.15 -6.64 -6.49
N ASP A 50 8.37 -5.93 -7.59
CA ASP A 50 9.25 -6.37 -8.69
C ASP A 50 10.72 -6.54 -8.23
N ASN A 51 11.14 -5.78 -7.21
CA ASN A 51 12.44 -5.92 -6.57
C ASN A 51 12.51 -7.11 -5.58
N GLY A 52 11.44 -7.89 -5.45
CA GLY A 52 11.34 -9.05 -4.56
C GLY A 52 10.95 -8.70 -3.12
N GLU A 53 10.54 -7.46 -2.85
CA GLU A 53 10.04 -7.05 -1.54
C GLU A 53 8.56 -7.46 -1.39
N THR A 54 8.08 -7.60 -0.15
CA THR A 54 6.65 -7.84 0.10
C THR A 54 5.98 -6.55 0.57
N VAL A 55 4.77 -6.28 0.07
CA VAL A 55 4.00 -5.10 0.45
C VAL A 55 2.63 -5.54 0.97
N LEU A 56 2.32 -5.19 2.22
CA LEU A 56 1.01 -5.32 2.83
C LEU A 56 0.37 -3.95 2.91
N VAL A 57 -0.87 -3.84 2.45
CA VAL A 57 -1.62 -2.59 2.43
C VAL A 57 -2.96 -2.79 3.13
N ILE A 58 -3.29 -1.88 4.05
CA ILE A 58 -4.64 -1.73 4.61
C ILE A 58 -5.33 -0.66 3.77
N GLU A 59 -6.39 -1.02 3.05
CA GLU A 59 -7.07 -0.12 2.14
C GLU A 59 -8.57 -0.38 2.05
N HIS A 60 -9.30 0.68 1.72
CA HIS A 60 -10.71 0.62 1.31
C HIS A 60 -10.90 1.13 -0.13
N ASN A 61 -9.85 1.65 -0.77
CA ASN A 61 -9.91 2.11 -2.15
C ASN A 61 -9.92 0.92 -3.14
N LEU A 62 -10.99 0.82 -3.95
CA LEU A 62 -11.17 -0.27 -4.89
C LEU A 62 -10.11 -0.34 -6.01
N ASP A 63 -9.51 0.79 -6.40
CA ASP A 63 -8.47 0.77 -7.44
C ASP A 63 -7.17 0.15 -6.92
N VAL A 64 -6.89 0.30 -5.62
CA VAL A 64 -5.77 -0.40 -4.98
C VAL A 64 -6.10 -1.88 -4.82
N ILE A 65 -7.28 -2.21 -4.29
CA ILE A 65 -7.69 -3.60 -4.06
C ILE A 65 -7.64 -4.42 -5.35
N LYS A 66 -8.13 -3.86 -6.47
CA LYS A 66 -8.09 -4.52 -7.80
C LYS A 66 -6.69 -4.79 -8.33
N ALA A 67 -5.69 -4.05 -7.86
CA ALA A 67 -4.30 -4.19 -8.29
C ALA A 67 -3.50 -5.18 -7.44
N THR A 68 -4.08 -5.75 -6.37
CA THR A 68 -3.38 -6.68 -5.47
C THR A 68 -3.34 -8.10 -6.01
N ASP A 69 -2.23 -8.79 -5.77
CA ASP A 69 -2.07 -10.22 -6.08
C ASP A 69 -2.86 -11.12 -5.11
N PHE A 70 -3.10 -10.64 -3.90
CA PHE A 70 -3.76 -11.37 -2.82
C PHE A 70 -4.58 -10.43 -1.94
N ILE A 71 -5.80 -10.86 -1.58
CA ILE A 71 -6.75 -10.09 -0.77
C ILE A 71 -7.09 -10.90 0.49
N ILE A 72 -7.02 -10.22 1.63
CA ILE A 72 -7.60 -10.69 2.90
C ILE A 72 -8.77 -9.76 3.21
N ASP A 73 -9.97 -10.31 3.20
CA ASP A 73 -11.17 -9.60 3.61
C ASP A 73 -11.49 -9.88 5.08
N LEU A 74 -11.70 -8.84 5.87
CA LEU A 74 -11.97 -8.92 7.31
C LEU A 74 -13.37 -8.42 7.58
N GLY A 75 -14.18 -9.21 8.28
CA GLY A 75 -15.58 -8.89 8.52
C GLY A 75 -16.35 -10.07 9.11
N PRO A 76 -17.68 -10.10 8.97
CA PRO A 76 -18.52 -9.28 8.08
C PRO A 76 -18.84 -7.86 8.59
N GLU A 77 -18.59 -7.56 9.86
CA GLU A 77 -18.94 -6.30 10.51
C GLU A 77 -17.74 -5.69 11.25
N GLY A 78 -17.86 -4.44 11.70
CA GLY A 78 -16.88 -3.79 12.58
C GLY A 78 -17.11 -4.05 14.08
N GLY A 79 -16.09 -3.80 14.91
CA GLY A 79 -16.16 -3.91 16.37
C GLY A 79 -16.31 -5.36 16.86
N ASP A 80 -17.12 -5.57 17.90
CA ASP A 80 -17.34 -6.90 18.52
C ASP A 80 -17.94 -7.96 17.57
N LYS A 81 -18.38 -7.54 16.38
CA LYS A 81 -18.98 -8.42 15.35
C LYS A 81 -18.00 -8.77 14.22
N GLY A 82 -16.74 -8.35 14.31
CA GLY A 82 -15.68 -8.66 13.34
C GLY A 82 -14.44 -9.27 13.99
N GLY A 83 -13.53 -9.79 13.17
CA GLY A 83 -12.18 -10.20 13.61
C GLY A 83 -12.12 -11.47 14.48
N THR A 84 -13.15 -12.32 14.43
CA THR A 84 -13.19 -13.64 15.09
C THR A 84 -12.83 -14.78 14.15
#